data_AF-A0AAD7W246-F1
#
_entry.id   AF-A0AAD7W246-F1
#
_cell.length_a   1.000
_cell.length_b   1.000
_cell.length_c   1.000
_cell.angle_alpha   90.00
_cell.angle_beta   90.00
_cell.angle_gamma   90.00
#
_symmetry.space_group_name_H-M   'P 1'
#
loop_
_entity.id
_entity.type
_entity.pdbx_description
1 polymer ?
#
loop_
_entity_poly.entity_id
_entity_poly.type
_entity_poly.pdbx_seq_one_letter_code
_entity_poly.pdbx_strand_id
1 'polypeptide(L)'
;MELVILLLIRSFREANFFLYCQSLAELIPYFFANNNVNYARWLPIHYRDMVTLEQKHPQLAQEFQSGNFVVHKSSRQFSAMAIDQAHEQANAVIKADGGVISMTEDPSALRRWMIAGPEVSHLVAQYEAACGTKEGTEHTSHHEETERAQRVFFENVEKLSQAMKDMGNPFQEESRDLLSLDTKDIAHHTAAELIGTHLEKGKVRFQEFMKGLEGEEESTFYEPIKKNRVDFFRQVPASVDSSKQKVLKEDCQLFSTLFISCQSRECDLKEFFRHENQSHPAASVMVESSTPVRNPTSLPFLRAKLQPLRQSYRRRHHHH
;
A
#
# COMPACT_ATOMS: atom_id res chain seq x y z
N MET A 1 6.47 1.39 -15.31
CA MET A 1 5.22 1.79 -14.62
C MET A 1 5.26 3.25 -14.18
N GLU A 2 6.26 3.68 -13.40
CA GLU A 2 6.35 5.07 -12.88
C GLU A 2 6.25 6.13 -13.98
N LEU A 3 6.98 5.97 -15.08
CA LEU A 3 6.88 6.88 -16.24
C LEU A 3 5.45 6.99 -16.78
N VAL A 4 4.70 5.88 -16.83
CA VAL A 4 3.30 5.87 -17.29
C VAL A 4 2.39 6.59 -16.29
N ILE A 5 2.65 6.45 -14.99
CA ILE A 5 1.94 7.20 -13.94
C ILE A 5 2.21 8.70 -14.08
N LEU A 6 3.47 9.09 -14.34
CA LEU A 6 3.82 10.49 -14.55
C LEU A 6 3.17 11.06 -15.82
N LEU A 7 3.06 10.27 -16.90
CA LEU A 7 2.30 10.65 -18.09
C LEU A 7 0.81 10.83 -17.79
N LEU A 8 0.22 9.94 -16.98
CA LEU A 8 -1.17 10.07 -16.54
C LEU A 8 -1.36 11.35 -15.70
N ILE A 9 -0.47 11.62 -14.74
CA ILE A 9 -0.51 12.85 -13.94
C ILE A 9 -0.41 14.07 -14.85
N ARG A 10 0.55 14.07 -15.78
CA ARG A 10 0.74 15.14 -16.76
C ARG A 10 -0.53 15.37 -17.59
N SER A 11 -1.20 14.31 -18.04
CA SER A 11 -2.44 14.43 -18.80
C SER A 11 -3.53 15.19 -18.07
N PHE A 12 -3.65 14.98 -16.74
CA PHE A 12 -4.60 15.73 -15.93
C PHE A 12 -4.16 17.19 -15.75
N ARG A 13 -2.88 17.41 -15.42
CA ARG A 13 -2.32 18.74 -15.15
C ARG A 13 -2.41 19.65 -16.37
N GLU A 14 -2.23 19.09 -17.56
CA GLU A 14 -2.31 19.79 -18.85
C GLU A 14 -3.71 19.78 -19.47
N ALA A 15 -4.70 19.16 -18.83
CA ALA A 15 -6.03 18.93 -19.42
C ALA A 15 -5.96 18.29 -20.82
N ASN A 16 -5.00 17.39 -21.03
CA ASN A 16 -4.73 16.76 -22.32
C ASN A 16 -5.43 15.40 -22.42
N PHE A 17 -6.60 15.39 -23.04
CA PHE A 17 -7.43 14.18 -23.16
C PHE A 17 -6.80 13.08 -24.01
N PHE A 18 -6.07 13.44 -25.07
CA PHE A 18 -5.36 12.46 -25.89
C PHE A 18 -4.29 11.72 -25.08
N LEU A 19 -3.47 12.48 -24.35
CA LEU A 19 -2.44 11.92 -23.48
C LEU A 19 -3.04 11.08 -22.35
N TYR A 20 -4.23 11.45 -21.85
CA TYR A 20 -4.97 10.69 -20.86
C TYR A 20 -5.33 9.29 -21.39
N CYS A 21 -5.93 9.21 -22.57
CA CYS A 21 -6.25 7.94 -23.23
C CYS A 21 -5.00 7.08 -23.48
N GLN A 22 -3.92 7.67 -23.98
CA GLN A 22 -2.65 6.96 -24.18
C GLN A 22 -2.08 6.41 -22.88
N SER A 23 -2.08 7.22 -21.82
CA SER A 23 -1.57 6.83 -20.51
C SER A 23 -2.40 5.70 -19.91
N LEU A 24 -3.73 5.72 -20.07
CA LEU A 24 -4.60 4.62 -19.66
C LEU A 24 -4.28 3.32 -20.41
N ALA A 25 -4.13 3.38 -21.74
CA ALA A 25 -3.80 2.22 -22.56
C ALA A 25 -2.51 1.53 -22.09
N GLU A 26 -1.47 2.32 -21.81
CA GLU A 26 -0.18 1.84 -21.31
C GLU A 26 -0.25 1.33 -19.87
N LEU A 27 -1.16 1.87 -19.04
CA LEU A 27 -1.27 1.51 -17.63
C LEU A 27 -2.09 0.24 -17.40
N ILE A 28 -3.09 -0.05 -18.24
CA ILE A 28 -3.98 -1.22 -18.11
C ILE A 28 -3.20 -2.52 -17.93
N PRO A 29 -2.21 -2.88 -18.79
CA PRO A 29 -1.44 -4.11 -18.62
C PRO A 29 -0.75 -4.23 -17.26
N TYR A 30 -0.31 -3.11 -16.66
CA TYR A 30 0.30 -3.13 -15.33
C TYR A 30 -0.69 -3.50 -14.23
N PHE A 31 -1.97 -3.13 -14.34
CA PHE A 31 -2.98 -3.55 -13.35
C PHE A 31 -3.23 -5.06 -13.40
N PHE A 32 -3.23 -5.66 -14.60
CA PHE A 32 -3.25 -7.11 -14.75
C PHE A 32 -1.98 -7.76 -14.21
N ALA A 33 -0.81 -7.20 -14.53
CA ALA A 33 0.48 -7.70 -14.05
C ALA A 33 0.53 -7.72 -12.52
N ASN A 34 0.11 -6.62 -11.87
CA ASN A 34 0.17 -6.40 -10.43
C ASN A 34 -1.00 -6.99 -9.62
N ASN A 35 -1.92 -7.73 -10.24
CA ASN A 35 -3.10 -8.32 -9.59
C ASN A 35 -4.07 -7.30 -8.96
N ASN A 36 -4.13 -6.09 -9.51
CA ASN A 36 -5.06 -5.05 -9.09
C ASN A 36 -6.43 -5.29 -9.74
N VAL A 37 -7.09 -6.39 -9.34
CA VAL A 37 -8.25 -6.97 -10.04
C VAL A 37 -9.40 -6.00 -10.29
N ASN A 38 -9.70 -5.10 -9.35
CA ASN A 38 -10.77 -4.11 -9.51
C ASN A 38 -10.47 -3.16 -10.68
N TYR A 39 -9.25 -2.62 -10.71
CA TYR A 39 -8.80 -1.73 -11.77
C TYR A 39 -8.60 -2.49 -13.09
N ALA A 40 -8.02 -3.69 -13.04
CA ALA A 40 -7.82 -4.54 -14.21
C ALA A 40 -9.14 -4.87 -14.92
N ARG A 41 -10.24 -5.03 -14.18
CA ARG A 41 -11.56 -5.29 -14.75
C ARG A 41 -12.21 -4.05 -15.36
N TRP A 42 -12.25 -2.93 -14.62
CA TRP A 42 -13.05 -1.76 -15.01
C TRP A 42 -12.32 -0.77 -15.92
N LEU A 43 -10.99 -0.65 -15.81
CA LEU A 43 -10.24 0.30 -16.65
C LEU A 43 -10.28 -0.02 -18.14
N PRO A 44 -10.24 -1.29 -18.60
CA PRO A 44 -10.47 -1.61 -20.01
C PRO A 44 -11.80 -1.08 -20.55
N ILE A 45 -12.86 -1.21 -19.76
CA ILE A 45 -14.20 -0.74 -20.13
C ILE A 45 -14.22 0.79 -20.19
N HIS A 46 -13.71 1.44 -19.16
CA HIS A 46 -13.56 2.89 -19.12
C HIS A 46 -12.74 3.41 -20.31
N TYR A 47 -11.57 2.80 -20.58
CA TYR A 47 -10.73 3.15 -21.71
C TYR A 47 -11.46 3.01 -23.05
N ARG A 48 -12.17 1.89 -23.26
CA ARG A 48 -12.99 1.69 -24.46
C ARG A 48 -14.03 2.80 -24.61
N ASP A 49 -14.69 3.18 -23.52
CA ASP A 49 -15.70 4.23 -23.55
C ASP A 49 -15.06 5.60 -23.85
N MET A 50 -13.85 5.89 -23.35
CA MET A 50 -13.10 7.11 -23.65
C MET A 50 -12.64 7.19 -25.12
N VAL A 51 -12.17 6.09 -25.72
CA VAL A 51 -11.70 6.10 -27.11
C VAL A 51 -12.82 6.01 -28.14
N THR A 52 -13.99 5.49 -27.76
CA THR A 52 -15.19 5.44 -28.63
C THR A 52 -16.09 6.67 -28.49
N LEU A 53 -15.67 7.64 -27.68
CA LEU A 53 -16.46 8.79 -27.28
C LEU A 53 -16.76 9.72 -28.47
N GLU A 54 -15.80 9.87 -29.39
CA GLU A 54 -15.97 10.66 -30.62
C GLU A 54 -17.09 10.12 -31.52
N GLN A 55 -17.23 8.79 -31.61
CA GLN A 55 -18.26 8.16 -32.43
C GLN A 55 -19.63 8.13 -31.73
N LYS A 56 -19.67 7.86 -30.42
CA LYS A 56 -20.92 7.71 -29.66
C LYS A 56 -21.51 9.04 -29.19
N HIS A 57 -20.65 9.98 -28.78
CA HIS A 57 -21.01 11.24 -28.13
C HIS A 57 -20.09 12.38 -28.60
N PRO A 58 -20.17 12.81 -29.87
CA PRO A 58 -19.24 13.77 -30.46
C PRO A 58 -19.20 15.13 -29.73
N GLN A 59 -20.34 15.59 -29.21
CA GLN A 59 -20.40 16.83 -28.41
C GLN A 59 -19.58 16.71 -27.12
N LEU A 60 -19.70 15.59 -26.40
CA LEU A 60 -18.92 15.33 -25.20
C LEU A 60 -17.42 15.17 -25.54
N ALA A 61 -17.11 14.58 -26.70
CA ALA A 61 -15.73 14.43 -27.16
C ALA A 61 -15.07 15.79 -27.37
N GLN A 62 -15.79 16.73 -27.96
CA GLN A 62 -15.33 18.09 -28.17
C GLN A 62 -15.04 18.80 -26.84
N GLU A 63 -15.92 18.64 -25.84
CA GLU A 63 -15.71 19.19 -24.50
C GLU A 63 -14.46 18.60 -23.84
N PHE A 64 -14.29 17.28 -23.91
CA PHE A 64 -13.11 16.62 -23.34
C PHE A 64 -11.81 17.01 -24.06
N GLN A 65 -11.83 17.10 -25.38
CA GLN A 65 -10.70 17.60 -26.17
C GLN A 65 -10.36 19.06 -25.85
N SER A 66 -11.35 19.86 -25.44
CA SER A 66 -11.17 21.23 -24.97
C SER A 66 -10.65 21.31 -23.52
N GLY A 67 -10.45 20.17 -22.85
CA GLY A 67 -9.94 20.09 -21.49
C GLY A 67 -11.03 19.96 -20.41
N ASN A 68 -12.31 19.91 -20.77
CA ASN A 68 -13.42 19.89 -19.81
C ASN A 68 -13.71 18.50 -19.20
N PHE A 69 -12.66 17.68 -19.02
CA PHE A 69 -12.71 16.41 -18.28
C PHE A 69 -11.94 16.48 -16.94
N VAL A 70 -11.31 17.62 -16.66
CA VAL A 70 -10.58 17.90 -15.42
C VAL A 70 -11.16 19.12 -14.72
N VAL A 71 -10.83 19.30 -13.44
CA VAL A 71 -11.30 20.42 -12.63
C VAL A 71 -10.17 21.41 -12.41
N HIS A 72 -10.46 22.70 -12.65
CA HIS A 72 -9.59 23.82 -12.32
C HIS A 72 -10.10 24.51 -11.05
N LYS A 73 -9.31 24.51 -9.97
CA LYS A 73 -9.60 25.30 -8.75
C LYS A 73 -8.94 26.67 -8.74
N SER A 74 -7.95 26.87 -9.61
CA SER A 74 -7.20 28.11 -9.73
C SER A 74 -6.90 28.40 -11.20
N SER A 75 -6.59 29.65 -11.51
CA SER A 75 -6.10 30.12 -12.81
C SER A 75 -4.64 29.73 -13.09
N ARG A 76 -3.95 29.08 -12.14
CA ARG A 76 -2.54 28.70 -12.27
C ARG A 76 -2.34 27.63 -13.33
N GLN A 77 -1.22 27.72 -14.04
CA GLN A 77 -0.81 26.68 -14.99
C GLN A 77 -0.58 25.35 -14.29
N PHE A 78 -0.84 24.25 -14.98
CA PHE A 78 -0.68 22.88 -14.47
C PHE A 78 -1.45 22.59 -13.18
N SER A 79 -2.48 23.37 -12.84
CA SER A 79 -3.24 23.22 -11.59
C SER A 79 -4.45 22.29 -11.70
N ALA A 80 -4.77 21.85 -12.92
CA ALA A 80 -5.85 20.92 -13.17
C ALA A 80 -5.67 19.61 -12.39
N MET A 81 -6.79 19.02 -12.01
CA MET A 81 -6.85 17.78 -11.25
C MET A 81 -8.03 16.92 -11.68
N ALA A 82 -7.92 15.61 -11.41
CA ALA A 82 -9.01 14.68 -11.65
C ALA A 82 -10.25 15.07 -10.82
N ILE A 83 -11.44 14.80 -11.35
CA ILE A 83 -12.73 15.14 -10.72
C ILE A 83 -12.84 14.53 -9.32
N ASP A 84 -12.44 13.27 -9.16
CA ASP A 84 -12.47 12.57 -7.87
C ASP A 84 -11.58 13.26 -6.81
N GLN A 85 -10.36 13.66 -7.21
CA GLN A 85 -9.47 14.42 -6.34
C GLN A 85 -10.05 15.79 -5.97
N ALA A 86 -10.68 16.48 -6.92
CA ALA A 86 -11.33 17.77 -6.66
C ALA A 86 -12.48 17.62 -5.67
N HIS A 87 -13.27 16.54 -5.83
CA HIS A 87 -14.39 16.19 -4.97
C HIS A 87 -13.91 15.81 -3.56
N GLU A 88 -12.87 14.97 -3.40
CA GLU A 88 -12.35 14.62 -2.07
C GLU A 88 -11.81 15.86 -1.34
N GLN A 89 -11.11 16.75 -2.04
CA GLN A 89 -10.70 18.02 -1.46
C GLN A 89 -11.87 18.94 -1.09
N ALA A 90 -12.95 18.95 -1.88
CA ALA A 90 -14.15 19.72 -1.54
C ALA A 90 -14.84 19.14 -0.29
N ASN A 91 -14.89 17.82 -0.20
CA ASN A 91 -15.45 17.13 0.96
C ASN A 91 -14.63 17.41 2.22
N ALA A 92 -13.30 17.53 2.13
CA ALA A 92 -12.43 17.87 3.26
C ALA A 92 -12.79 19.23 3.90
N VAL A 93 -13.22 20.23 3.11
CA VAL A 93 -13.62 21.56 3.64
C VAL A 93 -14.89 21.47 4.49
N ILE A 94 -15.77 20.52 4.18
CA ILE A 94 -17.09 20.39 4.83
C ILE A 94 -17.03 19.35 5.97
N LYS A 95 -16.02 18.48 6.01
CA LYS A 95 -15.81 17.49 7.08
C LYS A 95 -15.29 18.19 8.34
N ALA A 96 -16.05 18.14 9.44
CA ALA A 96 -15.53 18.44 10.77
C ALA A 96 -14.60 17.30 11.27
N ASP A 97 -13.80 17.55 12.32
CA ASP A 97 -12.74 16.68 12.88
C ASP A 97 -13.16 15.22 13.24
N GLY A 98 -14.45 14.86 13.15
CA GLY A 98 -14.97 13.52 13.46
C GLY A 98 -15.03 12.53 12.28
N GLY A 99 -14.66 12.94 11.07
CA GLY A 99 -14.68 12.08 9.88
C GLY A 99 -16.09 11.77 9.32
N VAL A 100 -16.14 11.17 8.14
CA VAL A 100 -17.38 10.89 7.36
C VAL A 100 -18.30 9.87 8.04
N ILE A 101 -17.75 8.99 8.88
CA ILE A 101 -18.43 7.79 9.36
C ILE A 101 -19.66 8.12 10.22
N SER A 102 -19.60 9.12 11.11
CA SER A 102 -20.79 9.49 11.91
C SER A 102 -21.85 10.26 11.11
N MET A 103 -21.47 10.84 9.96
CA MET A 103 -22.37 11.64 9.12
C MET A 103 -23.13 10.80 8.08
N THR A 104 -22.57 9.65 7.67
CA THR A 104 -23.23 8.70 6.75
C THR A 104 -24.23 7.77 7.44
N GLU A 105 -24.17 7.64 8.76
CA GLU A 105 -25.10 6.78 9.53
C GLU A 105 -26.43 7.47 9.88
N ASP A 106 -26.49 8.81 9.86
CA ASP A 106 -27.73 9.59 9.97
C ASP A 106 -28.17 10.11 8.58
N PRO A 107 -29.23 9.53 7.96
CA PRO A 107 -29.77 9.99 6.68
C PRO A 107 -30.15 11.48 6.67
N SER A 108 -30.50 12.07 7.82
CA SER A 108 -30.85 13.48 7.93
C SER A 108 -29.63 14.39 7.95
N ALA A 109 -28.54 13.98 8.62
CA ALA A 109 -27.24 14.64 8.53
C ALA A 109 -26.67 14.54 7.11
N LEU A 110 -26.72 13.36 6.48
CA LEU A 110 -26.28 13.17 5.10
C LEU A 110 -27.08 14.05 4.12
N ARG A 111 -28.41 14.11 4.26
CA ARG A 111 -29.27 14.97 3.42
C ARG A 111 -28.95 16.45 3.60
N ARG A 112 -28.79 16.91 4.86
CA ARG A 112 -28.38 18.29 5.13
C ARG A 112 -27.02 18.60 4.54
N TRP A 113 -26.08 17.66 4.62
CA TRP A 113 -24.75 17.80 4.02
C TRP A 113 -24.80 17.86 2.49
N MET A 114 -25.55 16.98 1.83
CA MET A 114 -25.68 16.96 0.37
C MET A 114 -26.36 18.24 -0.18
N ILE A 115 -27.33 18.80 0.54
CA ILE A 115 -28.08 19.98 0.08
C ILE A 115 -27.40 21.28 0.51
N ALA A 116 -27.00 21.40 1.77
CA ALA A 116 -26.44 22.64 2.32
C ALA A 116 -24.91 22.73 2.18
N GLY A 117 -24.20 21.60 2.03
CA GLY A 117 -22.74 21.57 1.92
C GLY A 117 -22.19 22.43 0.78
N PRO A 118 -22.71 22.31 -0.46
CA PRO A 118 -22.32 23.18 -1.57
C PRO A 118 -22.54 24.67 -1.29
N GLU A 119 -23.69 25.02 -0.71
CA GLU A 119 -24.04 26.41 -0.39
C GLU A 119 -23.18 26.98 0.74
N VAL A 120 -22.91 26.20 1.79
CA VAL A 120 -22.01 26.61 2.89
C VAL A 120 -20.59 26.80 2.36
N SER A 121 -20.11 25.87 1.52
CA SER A 121 -18.80 26.00 0.87
C SER A 121 -18.72 27.24 -0.02
N HIS A 122 -19.79 27.54 -0.77
CA HIS A 122 -19.90 28.74 -1.59
C HIS A 122 -19.86 30.02 -0.75
N LEU A 123 -20.62 30.09 0.34
CA LEU A 123 -20.64 31.23 1.26
C LEU A 123 -19.29 31.45 1.95
N VAL A 124 -18.63 30.37 2.39
CA VAL A 124 -17.27 30.46 2.95
C VAL A 124 -16.29 31.01 1.92
N ALA A 125 -16.34 30.53 0.68
CA ALA A 125 -15.48 31.02 -0.39
C ALA A 125 -15.71 32.52 -0.70
N GLN A 126 -16.97 32.97 -0.72
CA GLN A 126 -17.30 34.38 -0.88
C GLN A 126 -16.79 35.23 0.29
N TYR A 127 -16.95 34.74 1.52
CA TYR A 127 -16.47 35.43 2.73
C TYR A 127 -14.95 35.57 2.72
N GLU A 128 -14.21 34.50 2.41
CA GLU A 128 -12.74 34.53 2.30
C GLU A 128 -12.25 35.51 1.23
N ALA A 129 -12.98 35.63 0.12
CA ALA A 129 -12.68 36.59 -0.93
C ALA A 129 -12.95 38.03 -0.47
N ALA A 130 -14.09 38.29 0.18
CA ALA A 130 -14.47 39.60 0.70
C ALA A 130 -13.54 40.10 1.82
N CYS A 131 -12.95 39.19 2.60
CA CYS A 131 -11.99 39.54 3.66
C CYS A 131 -10.58 39.88 3.14
N GLY A 132 -10.33 39.88 1.83
CA GLY A 132 -9.02 40.20 1.25
C GLY A 132 -7.92 39.17 1.56
N THR A 133 -8.28 38.05 2.19
CA THR A 133 -7.34 36.98 2.58
C THR A 133 -6.62 36.31 1.41
N LYS A 134 -7.09 36.54 0.17
CA LYS A 134 -6.52 36.00 -1.08
C LYS A 134 -5.93 37.07 -2.02
N GLU A 135 -5.94 38.36 -1.66
CA GLU A 135 -5.43 39.45 -2.51
C GLU A 135 -3.90 39.65 -2.43
N GLY A 136 -3.15 38.65 -1.98
CA GLY A 136 -1.70 38.66 -2.06
C GLY A 136 -1.26 38.20 -3.45
N THR A 137 -1.26 39.09 -4.45
CA THR A 137 -0.75 38.89 -5.83
C THR A 137 -0.94 37.46 -6.33
N GLU A 138 -2.01 37.18 -7.08
CA GLU A 138 -2.17 35.91 -7.80
C GLU A 138 -0.99 35.71 -8.77
N HIS A 139 0.12 35.20 -8.25
CA HIS A 139 1.18 34.66 -9.06
C HIS A 139 0.55 33.43 -9.71
N THR A 140 0.32 33.55 -11.02
CA THR A 140 -0.17 32.49 -11.89
C THR A 140 0.84 31.34 -11.97
N SER A 141 2.08 31.59 -11.57
CA SER A 141 3.17 30.63 -11.55
C SER A 141 3.06 29.63 -10.41
N HIS A 142 3.46 28.40 -10.67
CA HIS A 142 3.56 27.36 -9.65
C HIS A 142 4.67 27.71 -8.63
N HIS A 143 4.56 27.26 -7.37
CA HIS A 143 5.60 27.55 -6.35
C HIS A 143 6.97 26.93 -6.69
N GLU A 144 6.98 25.87 -7.49
CA GLU A 144 8.20 25.24 -8.03
C GLU A 144 8.73 25.94 -9.29
N GLU A 145 8.03 26.94 -9.83
CA GLU A 145 8.45 27.69 -11.02
C GLU A 145 9.40 28.85 -10.69
N THR A 146 9.70 29.07 -9.40
CA THR A 146 10.63 30.13 -8.98
C THR A 146 12.06 29.85 -9.45
N GLU A 147 12.81 30.90 -9.79
CA GLU A 147 14.23 30.77 -10.19
C GLU A 147 15.06 29.99 -9.17
N ARG A 148 14.76 30.17 -7.88
CA ARG A 148 15.41 29.43 -6.79
C ARG A 148 15.11 27.94 -6.88
N ALA A 149 13.84 27.55 -7.04
CA ALA A 149 13.45 26.15 -7.16
C ALA A 149 14.09 25.49 -8.39
N GLN A 150 14.09 26.19 -9.53
CA GLN A 150 14.76 25.72 -10.75
C GLN A 150 16.27 25.53 -10.55
N ARG A 151 16.95 26.51 -9.92
CA ARG A 151 18.38 26.41 -9.63
C ARG A 151 18.71 25.23 -8.73
N VAL A 152 17.95 25.06 -7.64
CA VAL A 152 18.11 23.92 -6.71
C VAL A 152 17.87 22.59 -7.44
N PHE A 153 16.88 22.53 -8.32
CA PHE A 153 16.62 21.36 -9.14
C PHE A 153 17.81 21.02 -10.04
N PHE A 154 18.33 22.00 -10.80
CA PHE A 154 19.53 21.79 -11.64
C PHE A 154 20.74 21.36 -10.82
N GLU A 155 21.00 22.00 -9.68
CA GLU A 155 22.08 21.60 -8.77
C GLU A 155 21.92 20.15 -8.28
N ASN A 156 20.69 19.72 -7.98
CA ASN A 156 20.41 18.35 -7.56
C ASN A 156 20.58 17.34 -8.71
N VAL A 157 20.16 17.70 -9.93
CA VAL A 157 20.37 16.87 -11.12
C VAL A 157 21.86 16.72 -11.41
N GLU A 158 22.65 17.78 -11.31
CA GLU A 158 24.10 17.71 -11.48
C GLU A 158 24.76 16.85 -10.40
N LYS A 159 24.37 17.01 -9.13
CA LYS A 159 24.85 16.15 -8.04
C LYS A 159 24.51 14.68 -8.26
N LEU A 160 23.28 14.39 -8.70
CA LEU A 160 22.83 13.03 -9.02
C LEU A 160 23.61 12.44 -10.21
N SER A 161 23.79 13.23 -11.27
CA SER A 161 24.56 12.85 -12.46
C SER A 161 26.02 12.56 -12.10
N GLN A 162 26.63 13.40 -11.28
CA GLN A 162 27.98 13.19 -10.79
C GLN A 162 28.08 11.93 -9.92
N ALA A 163 27.15 11.73 -8.98
CA ALA A 163 27.10 10.52 -8.17
C ALA A 163 26.94 9.25 -9.03
N MET A 164 26.10 9.29 -10.08
CA MET A 164 25.97 8.18 -11.03
C MET A 164 27.26 7.92 -11.80
N LYS A 165 28.04 8.95 -12.16
CA LYS A 165 29.35 8.78 -12.81
C LYS A 165 30.38 8.20 -11.84
N ASP A 166 30.45 8.72 -10.62
CA ASP A 166 31.42 8.32 -9.60
C ASP A 166 31.17 6.89 -9.11
N MET A 167 29.90 6.50 -8.95
CA MET A 167 29.49 5.15 -8.56
C MET A 167 29.41 4.17 -9.73
N GLY A 168 29.79 4.57 -10.94
CA GLY A 168 29.63 3.79 -12.16
C GLY A 168 28.20 3.90 -12.70
N ASN A 169 28.11 4.41 -13.93
CA ASN A 169 26.85 4.75 -14.58
C ASN A 169 26.05 3.47 -14.89
N PRO A 170 24.88 3.26 -14.25
CA PRO A 170 24.10 2.04 -14.44
C PRO A 170 23.55 1.88 -15.86
N PHE A 171 23.49 2.96 -16.65
CA PHE A 171 23.00 2.91 -18.04
C PHE A 171 24.08 2.52 -19.06
N GLN A 172 25.35 2.41 -18.64
CA GLN A 172 26.44 1.90 -19.48
C GLN A 172 26.70 0.41 -19.26
N GLU A 173 25.98 -0.20 -18.32
CA GLU A 173 26.08 -1.63 -18.03
C GLU A 173 25.41 -2.44 -19.15
N GLU A 174 26.14 -3.38 -19.74
CA GLU A 174 25.61 -4.29 -20.78
C GLU A 174 25.08 -5.61 -20.20
N SER A 175 25.30 -5.85 -18.90
CA SER A 175 24.80 -7.04 -18.23
C SER A 175 23.26 -7.07 -18.18
N ARG A 176 22.70 -8.27 -18.23
CA ARG A 176 21.26 -8.52 -18.00
C ARG A 176 20.91 -8.63 -16.52
N ASP A 177 21.90 -8.46 -15.65
CA ASP A 177 21.74 -8.55 -14.20
C ASP A 177 20.96 -7.35 -13.66
N LEU A 178 20.12 -7.61 -12.65
CA LEU A 178 19.43 -6.56 -11.93
C LEU A 178 20.27 -6.13 -10.73
N LEU A 179 20.84 -4.93 -10.81
CA LEU A 179 21.77 -4.39 -9.83
C LEU A 179 21.12 -3.39 -8.88
N SER A 180 21.49 -3.43 -7.59
CA SER A 180 21.21 -2.32 -6.68
C SER A 180 22.11 -1.12 -7.04
N LEU A 181 21.54 0.08 -7.09
CA LEU A 181 22.28 1.27 -7.51
C LEU A 181 23.39 1.67 -6.52
N ASP A 182 23.17 1.43 -5.23
CA ASP A 182 24.04 1.83 -4.13
C ASP A 182 25.11 0.78 -3.78
N THR A 183 24.72 -0.48 -3.61
CA THR A 183 25.63 -1.57 -3.20
C THR A 183 26.24 -2.32 -4.38
N LYS A 184 25.67 -2.18 -5.59
CA LYS A 184 25.99 -2.98 -6.77
C LYS A 184 25.74 -4.48 -6.60
N ASP A 185 24.95 -4.86 -5.58
CA ASP A 185 24.55 -6.26 -5.40
C ASP A 185 23.66 -6.71 -6.56
N ILE A 186 23.92 -7.93 -7.04
CA ILE A 186 23.14 -8.56 -8.10
C ILE A 186 21.97 -9.31 -7.46
N ALA A 187 20.75 -8.92 -7.84
CA ALA A 187 19.56 -9.67 -7.49
C ALA A 187 19.58 -11.06 -8.15
N HIS A 188 19.01 -12.05 -7.46
CA HIS A 188 18.94 -13.42 -7.99
C HIS A 188 18.25 -13.44 -9.37
N HIS A 189 18.79 -14.23 -10.31
CA HIS A 189 18.34 -14.25 -11.72
C HIS A 189 16.81 -14.38 -11.90
N THR A 190 16.14 -15.13 -11.02
CA THR A 190 14.68 -15.29 -11.05
C THR A 190 13.92 -13.98 -10.84
N ALA A 191 14.45 -13.06 -10.04
CA ALA A 191 13.84 -11.75 -9.81
C ALA A 191 14.01 -10.85 -11.05
N ALA A 192 15.20 -10.87 -11.67
CA ALA A 192 15.46 -10.16 -12.91
C ALA A 192 14.54 -10.65 -14.05
N GLU A 193 14.41 -11.96 -14.22
CA GLU A 193 13.48 -12.57 -15.20
C GLU A 193 12.02 -12.22 -14.90
N LEU A 194 11.61 -12.24 -13.62
CA LEU A 194 10.26 -11.88 -13.23
C LEU A 194 9.94 -10.42 -13.60
N ILE A 195 10.83 -9.48 -13.29
CA ILE A 195 10.66 -8.05 -13.61
C ILE A 195 10.67 -7.83 -15.12
N GLY A 196 11.64 -8.43 -15.84
CA GLY A 196 11.76 -8.29 -17.28
C GLY A 196 10.55 -8.83 -18.06
N THR A 197 9.90 -9.87 -17.54
CA THR A 197 8.69 -10.47 -18.15
C THR A 197 7.37 -9.94 -17.59
N HIS A 198 7.41 -9.06 -16.58
CA HIS A 198 6.24 -8.65 -15.82
C HIS A 198 5.18 -7.94 -16.66
N LEU A 199 5.62 -6.95 -17.46
CA LEU A 199 4.73 -6.20 -18.33
C LEU A 199 4.11 -7.09 -19.40
N GLU A 200 4.90 -7.97 -20.01
CA GLU A 200 4.42 -8.89 -21.04
C GLU A 200 3.38 -9.88 -20.48
N LYS A 201 3.59 -10.40 -19.26
CA LYS A 201 2.57 -11.20 -18.56
C LYS A 201 1.27 -10.40 -18.36
N GLY A 202 1.38 -9.12 -17.99
CA GLY A 202 0.24 -8.21 -17.90
C GLY A 202 -0.51 -8.06 -19.22
N LYS A 203 0.20 -7.86 -20.33
CA LYS A 203 -0.38 -7.74 -21.68
C LYS A 203 -1.10 -9.02 -22.11
N VAL A 204 -0.49 -10.18 -21.89
CA VAL A 204 -1.12 -11.48 -22.20
C VAL A 204 -2.42 -11.65 -21.41
N ARG A 205 -2.41 -11.36 -20.10
CA ARG A 205 -3.62 -11.43 -19.25
C ARG A 205 -4.71 -10.47 -19.69
N PHE A 206 -4.32 -9.26 -20.09
CA PHE A 206 -5.25 -8.29 -20.64
C PHE A 206 -5.89 -8.78 -21.94
N GLN A 207 -5.11 -9.35 -22.87
CA GLN A 207 -5.62 -9.91 -24.12
C GLN A 207 -6.54 -11.12 -23.89
N GLU A 208 -6.18 -12.03 -22.98
CA GLU A 208 -7.04 -13.15 -22.56
C GLU A 208 -8.38 -12.65 -22.02
N PHE A 209 -8.35 -11.62 -21.17
CA PHE A 209 -9.55 -11.01 -20.62
C PHE A 209 -10.42 -10.38 -21.71
N MET A 210 -9.85 -9.57 -22.61
CA MET A 210 -10.59 -8.94 -23.70
C MET A 210 -11.21 -9.97 -24.65
N LYS A 211 -10.46 -11.03 -25.00
CA LYS A 211 -10.97 -12.13 -25.83
C LYS A 211 -12.12 -12.89 -25.15
N GLY A 212 -12.06 -13.05 -23.82
CA GLY A 212 -13.17 -13.64 -23.05
C GLY A 212 -14.47 -12.83 -23.16
N LEU A 213 -14.37 -11.50 -23.27
CA LEU A 213 -15.51 -10.59 -23.40
C LEU A 213 -16.10 -10.50 -24.81
N GLU A 214 -15.44 -11.07 -25.82
CA GLU A 214 -15.98 -11.15 -27.18
C GLU A 214 -17.12 -12.18 -27.30
N GLY A 215 -17.23 -13.10 -26.33
CA GLY A 215 -18.41 -13.96 -26.18
C GLY A 215 -19.56 -13.17 -25.55
N GLU A 216 -20.75 -13.21 -26.16
CA GLU A 216 -21.93 -12.40 -25.78
C GLU A 216 -22.53 -12.71 -24.38
N GLU A 217 -21.88 -13.54 -23.56
CA GLU A 217 -22.35 -13.86 -22.21
C GLU A 217 -21.84 -12.84 -21.18
N GLU A 218 -22.76 -12.01 -20.68
CA GLU A 218 -22.54 -11.01 -19.62
C GLU A 218 -21.97 -11.61 -18.31
N SER A 219 -22.15 -12.92 -18.11
CA SER A 219 -21.60 -13.68 -16.97
C SER A 219 -20.06 -13.67 -16.94
N THR A 220 -19.41 -13.66 -18.11
CA THR A 220 -17.94 -13.77 -18.25
C THR A 220 -17.19 -12.58 -17.65
N PHE A 221 -17.80 -11.38 -17.66
CA PHE A 221 -17.17 -10.16 -17.12
C PHE A 221 -16.93 -10.23 -15.61
N TYR A 222 -17.85 -10.85 -14.87
CA TYR A 222 -17.77 -10.93 -13.42
C TYR A 222 -16.93 -12.09 -12.91
N GLU A 223 -16.50 -13.00 -13.80
CA GLU A 223 -15.69 -14.16 -13.44
C GLU A 223 -14.35 -13.77 -12.81
N PRO A 224 -13.87 -14.54 -11.80
CA PRO A 224 -12.62 -14.24 -11.12
C PRO A 224 -11.43 -14.13 -12.09
N ILE A 225 -10.75 -12.98 -12.07
CA ILE A 225 -9.52 -12.79 -12.85
C ILE A 225 -8.39 -13.57 -12.17
N LYS A 226 -7.74 -14.46 -12.94
CA LYS A 226 -6.60 -15.25 -12.46
C LYS A 226 -5.43 -14.35 -12.06
N LYS A 227 -4.98 -14.48 -10.81
CA LYS A 227 -3.82 -13.74 -10.30
C LYS A 227 -2.51 -14.32 -10.82
N ASN A 228 -1.58 -13.44 -11.16
CA ASN A 228 -0.19 -13.75 -11.45
C ASN A 228 0.57 -14.04 -10.16
N ARG A 229 1.55 -14.94 -10.23
CA ARG A 229 2.49 -15.15 -9.14
C ARG A 229 3.58 -14.07 -9.22
N VAL A 230 3.54 -13.12 -8.28
CA VAL A 230 4.49 -12.01 -8.19
C VAL A 230 5.15 -12.04 -6.82
N ASP A 231 6.36 -12.58 -6.78
CA ASP A 231 7.21 -12.67 -5.58
C ASP A 231 8.44 -11.75 -5.76
N PHE A 232 8.23 -10.43 -5.99
CA PHE A 232 9.31 -9.50 -6.34
C PHE A 232 10.43 -9.41 -5.30
N PHE A 233 10.07 -9.47 -4.01
CA PHE A 233 10.99 -9.24 -2.91
C PHE A 233 10.76 -10.24 -1.78
N ARG A 234 10.46 -11.49 -2.10
CA ARG A 234 10.37 -12.52 -1.07
C ARG A 234 11.75 -12.67 -0.44
N GLN A 235 11.96 -12.03 0.71
CA GLN A 235 13.06 -12.36 1.58
C GLN A 235 12.90 -13.85 1.86
N VAL A 236 13.88 -14.65 1.44
CA VAL A 236 13.96 -16.04 1.89
C VAL A 236 13.94 -15.94 3.41
N PRO A 237 12.92 -16.47 4.11
CA PRO A 237 13.03 -16.55 5.54
C PRO A 237 14.27 -17.40 5.78
N ALA A 238 15.29 -16.83 6.43
CA ALA A 238 16.41 -17.61 6.96
C ALA A 238 15.79 -18.85 7.60
N SER A 239 16.23 -20.05 7.22
CA SER A 239 15.50 -21.29 7.54
C SER A 239 15.19 -21.36 9.04
N VAL A 240 13.99 -20.92 9.42
CA VAL A 240 13.57 -20.96 10.81
C VAL A 240 13.21 -22.41 11.02
N ASP A 241 14.10 -23.12 11.72
CA ASP A 241 13.94 -24.51 12.09
C ASP A 241 12.58 -24.65 12.78
N SER A 242 11.58 -25.13 12.03
CA SER A 242 10.16 -25.10 12.42
C SER A 242 9.89 -25.86 13.73
N SER A 243 10.81 -26.76 14.07
CA SER A 243 10.88 -27.48 15.33
C SER A 243 11.03 -26.53 16.54
N LYS A 244 11.93 -25.55 16.48
CA LYS A 244 12.21 -24.61 17.58
C LYS A 244 11.03 -23.66 17.84
N GLN A 245 10.39 -23.17 16.77
CA GLN A 245 9.23 -22.27 16.89
C GLN A 245 8.02 -22.99 17.50
N LYS A 246 7.85 -24.29 17.21
CA LYS A 246 6.76 -25.10 17.76
C LYS A 246 6.93 -25.33 19.26
N VAL A 247 8.16 -25.67 19.69
CA VAL A 247 8.52 -25.83 21.11
C VAL A 247 8.31 -24.51 21.87
N LEU A 248 8.74 -23.38 21.30
CA LEU A 248 8.58 -22.08 21.94
C LEU A 248 7.10 -21.69 22.13
N LYS A 249 6.25 -22.05 21.16
CA LYS A 249 4.81 -21.78 21.20
C LYS A 249 4.10 -22.62 22.27
N GLU A 250 4.51 -23.87 22.43
CA GLU A 250 4.03 -24.78 23.47
C GLU A 250 4.47 -24.31 24.87
N ASP A 251 5.72 -23.87 25.03
CA ASP A 251 6.25 -23.34 26.30
C ASP A 251 5.56 -22.04 26.72
N CYS A 252 5.29 -21.14 25.77
CA CYS A 252 4.52 -19.91 26.03
C CYS A 252 3.08 -20.21 26.46
N GLN A 253 2.43 -21.21 25.86
CA GLN A 253 1.07 -21.63 26.25
C GLN A 253 1.05 -22.27 27.64
N LEU A 254 2.07 -23.07 27.97
CA LEU A 254 2.19 -23.66 29.29
C LEU A 254 2.41 -22.57 30.36
N PHE A 255 3.28 -21.60 30.09
CA PHE A 255 3.52 -20.46 30.97
C PHE A 255 2.25 -19.64 31.20
N SER A 256 1.50 -19.30 30.14
CA SER A 256 0.25 -18.54 30.28
C SER A 256 -0.78 -19.30 31.11
N THR A 257 -0.87 -20.62 30.93
CA THR A 257 -1.81 -21.46 31.68
C THR A 257 -1.43 -21.55 33.15
N LEU A 258 -0.14 -21.68 33.47
CA LEU A 258 0.36 -21.70 34.84
C LEU A 258 0.16 -20.34 35.54
N PHE A 259 0.42 -19.24 34.85
CA PHE A 259 0.19 -17.89 35.38
C PHE A 259 -1.29 -17.65 35.72
N ILE A 260 -2.21 -18.04 34.83
CA ILE A 260 -3.67 -17.94 35.06
C ILE A 260 -4.08 -18.85 36.23
N SER A 261 -3.49 -20.05 36.33
CA SER A 261 -3.74 -20.94 37.48
C SER A 261 -3.20 -20.39 38.79
N CYS A 262 -2.12 -19.60 38.78
CA CYS A 262 -1.59 -18.95 39.98
C CYS A 262 -2.47 -17.76 40.41
N GLN A 263 -2.98 -16.97 39.47
CA GLN A 263 -3.93 -15.88 39.77
C GLN A 263 -5.25 -16.39 40.34
N SER A 264 -5.80 -17.47 39.79
CA SER A 264 -7.08 -18.05 40.26
C SER A 264 -6.99 -18.76 41.61
N ARG A 265 -5.78 -19.08 42.08
CA ARG A 265 -5.54 -19.79 43.35
C ARG A 265 -4.79 -18.95 44.40
N GLU A 266 -4.70 -17.64 44.19
CA GLU A 266 -3.99 -16.68 45.07
C GLU A 266 -2.57 -17.14 45.45
N CYS A 267 -1.85 -17.79 44.52
CA CYS A 267 -0.49 -18.21 44.77
C CYS A 267 0.48 -17.02 44.76
N ASP A 268 1.55 -17.09 45.55
CA ASP A 268 2.55 -16.01 45.59
C ASP A 268 3.29 -15.89 44.25
N LEU A 269 2.97 -14.82 43.52
CA LEU A 269 3.58 -14.50 42.23
C LEU A 269 5.08 -14.24 42.36
N LYS A 270 5.57 -13.75 43.51
CA LYS A 270 7.01 -13.55 43.71
C LYS A 270 7.76 -14.88 43.73
N GLU A 271 7.15 -15.92 44.28
CA GLU A 271 7.75 -17.27 44.25
C GLU A 271 7.62 -17.91 42.86
N PHE A 272 6.52 -17.66 42.14
CA PHE A 272 6.35 -18.11 40.76
C PHE A 272 7.41 -17.57 39.79
N PHE A 273 7.80 -16.30 39.94
CA PHE A 273 8.86 -15.67 39.13
C PHE A 273 10.27 -15.84 39.71
N ARG A 274 10.42 -16.53 40.86
CA ARG A 274 11.72 -16.73 41.50
C ARG A 274 12.64 -17.67 40.71
N HIS A 275 12.07 -18.53 39.88
CA HIS A 275 12.80 -19.47 39.04
C HIS A 275 12.45 -19.25 37.57
N GLU A 276 13.42 -19.50 36.70
CA GLU A 276 13.22 -19.40 35.26
C GLU A 276 12.28 -20.54 34.81
N ASN A 277 11.05 -20.17 34.44
CA ASN A 277 9.99 -21.12 34.09
C ASN A 277 10.10 -21.64 32.64
N GLN A 278 11.21 -21.37 31.97
CA GLN A 278 11.50 -21.79 30.60
C GLN A 278 12.89 -22.40 30.54
N SER A 279 13.09 -23.29 29.55
CA SER A 279 14.38 -23.94 29.27
C SER A 279 15.47 -22.94 28.85
N HIS A 280 15.07 -21.75 28.38
CA HIS A 280 15.94 -20.72 27.83
C HIS A 280 15.51 -19.33 28.35
N PRO A 281 16.46 -18.41 28.62
CA PRO A 281 16.13 -17.05 29.02
C PRO A 281 15.44 -16.29 27.89
N ALA A 282 14.43 -15.49 28.22
CA ALA A 282 13.75 -14.60 27.26
C ALA A 282 14.73 -13.63 26.55
N ALA A 283 15.89 -13.34 27.15
CA ALA A 283 16.94 -12.52 26.56
C ALA A 283 17.66 -13.17 25.36
N SER A 284 17.63 -14.50 25.22
CA SER A 284 18.18 -15.21 24.05
C SER A 284 17.39 -14.96 22.77
N VAL A 285 16.19 -14.36 22.87
CA VAL A 285 15.35 -13.99 21.72
C VAL A 285 15.74 -12.63 21.11
N MET A 286 16.48 -11.79 21.83
CA MET A 286 16.87 -10.45 21.35
C MET A 286 18.31 -10.37 20.80
N VAL A 287 19.12 -11.41 20.96
CA VAL A 287 20.53 -11.42 20.52
C VAL A 287 20.87 -12.74 19.84
N GLU A 288 20.43 -12.91 18.60
CA GLU A 288 21.07 -13.85 17.67
C GLU A 288 21.74 -13.06 16.53
N SER A 289 22.71 -12.23 16.90
CA SER A 289 23.89 -12.01 16.07
C SER A 289 25.13 -12.31 16.92
N SER A 290 25.85 -13.36 16.53
CA SER A 290 27.16 -13.79 17.04
C SER A 290 27.26 -14.54 18.39
N THR A 291 27.61 -15.83 18.27
CA THR A 291 28.26 -16.78 19.21
C THR A 291 27.42 -17.87 19.92
N PRO A 292 27.89 -19.15 19.98
CA PRO A 292 27.17 -20.28 20.58
C PRO A 292 27.52 -20.46 22.07
N VAL A 293 26.52 -20.62 22.95
CA VAL A 293 26.74 -20.89 24.38
C VAL A 293 26.28 -22.30 24.78
N ARG A 294 27.13 -22.96 25.57
CA ARG A 294 27.06 -24.31 26.15
C ARG A 294 25.79 -24.58 26.98
N ASN A 295 25.29 -25.81 26.89
CA ASN A 295 24.32 -26.44 27.80
C ASN A 295 24.85 -26.56 29.25
N PRO A 296 23.97 -26.39 30.25
CA PRO A 296 24.09 -27.11 31.51
C PRO A 296 22.83 -27.92 31.88
N THR A 297 23.11 -29.17 32.25
CA THR A 297 22.29 -30.19 32.92
C THR A 297 21.59 -29.70 34.19
N SER A 298 20.24 -29.68 34.23
CA SER A 298 19.47 -29.57 35.48
C SER A 298 18.08 -30.26 35.49
N LEU A 299 17.81 -31.16 34.55
CA LEU A 299 16.55 -31.94 34.46
C LEU A 299 16.17 -32.83 35.68
N PRO A 300 17.07 -33.32 36.55
CA PRO A 300 16.64 -34.26 37.60
C PRO A 300 15.90 -33.62 38.80
N PHE A 301 16.07 -32.32 39.05
CA PHE A 301 15.67 -31.72 40.33
C PHE A 301 14.17 -31.36 40.40
N LEU A 302 13.57 -30.94 39.28
CA LEU A 302 12.16 -30.54 39.20
C LEU A 302 11.19 -31.74 39.20
N ARG A 303 11.63 -32.92 38.75
CA ARG A 303 10.79 -34.13 38.72
C ARG A 303 10.53 -34.70 40.11
N ALA A 304 11.45 -34.50 41.05
CA ALA A 304 11.35 -35.02 42.42
C ALA A 304 10.33 -34.26 43.30
N LYS A 305 10.10 -32.96 43.06
CA LYS A 305 9.18 -32.15 43.88
C LYS A 305 7.70 -32.23 43.46
N LEU A 306 7.38 -32.79 42.29
CA LEU A 306 5.99 -32.88 41.77
C LEU A 306 5.29 -34.21 42.09
N GLN A 307 5.98 -35.17 42.70
CA GLN A 307 5.40 -36.47 43.10
C GLN A 307 4.30 -36.37 44.20
N PRO A 308 4.36 -35.47 45.20
CA PRO A 308 3.32 -35.36 46.23
C PRO A 308 1.99 -34.79 45.72
N LEU A 309 2.01 -33.98 44.66
CA LEU A 309 0.80 -33.34 44.10
C LEU A 309 -0.04 -34.30 43.24
N ARG A 310 0.56 -35.35 42.66
CA ARG A 310 -0.17 -36.40 41.92
C ARG A 310 -0.97 -37.34 42.84
N GLN A 311 -0.50 -37.59 44.06
CA GLN A 311 -1.23 -38.45 45.01
C GLN A 311 -2.50 -37.77 45.57
N SER A 312 -2.48 -36.45 45.69
CA SER A 312 -3.62 -35.65 46.18
C SER A 312 -4.80 -35.63 45.21
N TYR A 313 -4.55 -35.84 43.92
CA TYR A 313 -5.58 -35.84 42.87
C TYR A 313 -6.33 -37.18 42.75
N ARG A 314 -5.68 -38.31 43.09
CA ARG A 314 -6.33 -39.64 43.03
C ARG A 314 -7.28 -39.94 44.20
N ARG A 315 -7.15 -39.28 45.35
CA ARG A 315 -8.03 -39.52 46.51
C ARG A 315 -9.37 -38.78 46.45
N ARG A 316 -9.56 -37.79 45.57
CA ARG A 316 -10.82 -37.02 45.48
C ARG A 316 -11.86 -37.56 44.51
N HIS A 317 -11.56 -38.61 43.74
CA HIS A 317 -12.50 -39.19 42.76
C HIS A 317 -13.17 -40.50 43.22
N HIS A 318 -13.16 -40.82 44.53
CA HIS A 318 -13.88 -41.99 45.08
C HIS A 318 -15.02 -41.68 46.06
N HIS A 319 -15.37 -40.41 46.27
CA HIS A 319 -16.63 -40.02 46.89
C HIS A 319 -17.15 -38.76 46.22
N HIS A 320 -17.83 -38.92 45.09
CA HIS A 320 -19.22 -38.51 44.96
C HIS A 320 -19.88 -39.15 43.74
#